data_AF-A0A7C7N6V9-F1
#
_entry.id   AF-A0A7C7N6V9-F1
#
_cell.length_a   1.000
_cell.length_b   1.000
_cell.length_c   1.000
_cell.angle_alpha   90.00
_cell.angle_beta   90.00
_cell.angle_gamma   90.00
#
_symmetry.space_group_name_H-M   'P 1'
#
loop_
_entity.id
_entity.type
_entity.pdbx_description
1 polymer ?
#
loop_
_entity_poly.entity_id
_entity_poly.type
_entity_poly.pdbx_seq_one_letter_code
_entity_poly.pdbx_strand_id
1 'polypeptide(L)'
;MISKGFTLIEVLVALSIVAVIGVMSFTGLSTSVKFNDLTLSRMDMSAKLTLADETLKRDFLHALNRLPRDVRGEFYKHSFYGLNPRLEGNVLAFTVQTGTSLSNLNGSLRYIEYVFEDNS
;
A
#
# COMPACT_ATOMS: atom_id res chain seq x y z
N MET A 1 -45.87 26.89 49.00
CA MET A 1 -44.71 26.57 48.12
C MET A 1 -45.25 26.48 46.71
N ILE A 2 -44.98 27.46 45.86
CA ILE A 2 -45.46 27.48 44.46
C ILE A 2 -44.29 27.01 43.59
N SER A 3 -44.40 25.82 43.03
CA SER A 3 -43.52 25.32 41.97
C SER A 3 -43.74 26.19 40.73
N LYS A 4 -42.80 27.08 40.43
CA LYS A 4 -42.78 27.79 39.14
C LYS A 4 -42.44 26.77 38.05
N GLY A 5 -43.39 26.52 37.15
CA GLY A 5 -43.18 25.70 35.96
C GLY A 5 -42.34 26.43 34.92
N PHE A 6 -41.72 25.66 34.01
CA PHE A 6 -40.96 26.20 32.88
C PHE A 6 -41.85 27.01 31.93
N THR A 7 -41.30 28.09 31.39
CA THR A 7 -41.99 28.88 30.36
C THR A 7 -41.80 28.24 28.99
N LEU A 8 -42.78 28.40 28.11
CA LEU A 8 -42.75 27.83 26.76
C LEU A 8 -41.55 28.35 25.93
N ILE A 9 -41.21 29.63 26.12
CA ILE A 9 -40.06 30.26 25.46
C ILE A 9 -38.73 29.65 25.91
N GLU A 10 -38.60 29.27 27.18
CA GLU A 10 -37.38 28.71 27.74
C GLU A 10 -37.12 27.30 27.21
N VAL A 11 -38.16 26.48 27.10
CA VAL A 11 -38.09 25.15 26.48
C VAL A 11 -37.76 25.26 24.99
N LEU A 12 -38.34 26.24 24.28
CA LEU A 12 -38.07 26.48 22.87
C LEU A 12 -36.60 26.88 22.63
N VAL A 13 -36.08 27.79 23.45
CA VAL A 13 -34.68 28.24 23.35
C VAL A 13 -33.74 27.08 23.69
N ALA A 14 -34.00 26.31 24.76
CA ALA A 14 -33.20 25.14 25.10
C ALA A 14 -33.14 24.12 23.97
N LEU A 15 -34.29 23.79 23.35
CA LEU A 15 -34.35 22.89 22.21
C LEU A 15 -33.60 23.43 20.99
N SER A 16 -33.69 24.73 20.72
CA SER A 16 -32.97 25.35 19.60
C SER A 16 -31.45 25.25 19.75
N ILE A 17 -30.92 25.51 20.96
CA ILE A 17 -29.50 25.40 21.26
C ILE A 17 -29.04 23.95 21.13
N VAL A 18 -29.79 23.00 21.70
CA VAL A 18 -29.48 21.57 21.62
C VAL A 18 -29.46 21.08 20.17
N ALA A 19 -30.41 21.53 19.34
CA ALA A 19 -30.46 21.17 17.92
C ALA A 19 -29.23 21.68 17.16
N VAL A 20 -28.82 22.94 17.39
CA VAL A 20 -27.62 23.52 16.77
C VAL A 20 -26.36 22.75 17.18
N ILE A 21 -26.20 22.48 18.48
CA ILE A 21 -25.07 21.70 19.00
C ILE A 21 -25.07 20.30 18.39
N GLY A 22 -26.22 19.63 18.32
CA GLY A 22 -26.35 18.29 17.75
C GLY A 22 -25.92 18.23 16.28
N VAL A 23 -26.33 19.20 15.46
CA VAL A 23 -25.90 19.30 14.06
C VAL A 23 -24.39 19.53 13.96
N MET A 24 -23.84 20.45 14.76
CA MET A 24 -22.40 20.70 14.80
C MET A 24 -21.61 19.45 15.20
N SER A 25 -22.02 18.75 16.26
CA SER A 25 -21.39 17.50 16.70
C SER A 25 -21.45 16.42 15.62
N PHE A 26 -22.59 16.25 14.95
CA PHE A 26 -22.74 15.27 13.88
C PHE A 26 -21.82 15.60 12.69
N THR A 27 -21.74 16.87 12.29
CA THR A 27 -20.84 17.29 11.21
C THR A 27 -19.37 17.12 11.58
N GLY A 28 -18.99 17.43 12.82
CA GLY A 28 -17.64 17.20 13.34
C GLY A 28 -17.27 15.73 13.30
N LEU A 29 -18.14 14.86 13.81
CA LEU A 29 -17.94 13.41 13.81
C LEU A 29 -17.83 12.85 12.38
N SER A 30 -18.74 13.22 11.49
CA SER A 30 -18.72 12.78 10.08
C SER A 30 -17.42 13.19 9.39
N THR A 31 -16.92 14.39 9.69
CA THR A 31 -15.67 14.90 9.16
C THR A 31 -14.47 14.13 9.72
N SER A 32 -14.44 13.86 11.02
CA SER A 32 -13.38 13.06 11.65
C SER A 32 -13.30 11.65 11.08
N VAL A 33 -14.43 10.98 10.86
CA VAL A 33 -14.48 9.65 10.24
C VAL A 33 -13.90 9.70 8.82
N LYS A 34 -14.34 10.64 7.99
CA LYS A 34 -13.81 10.82 6.63
C LYS A 34 -12.31 11.10 6.60
N PHE A 35 -11.81 11.94 7.51
CA PHE A 35 -10.38 12.22 7.62
C PHE A 35 -9.58 10.98 8.02
N ASN A 36 -10.11 10.17 8.94
CA ASN A 36 -9.48 8.92 9.32
C ASN A 36 -9.39 7.95 8.14
N ASP A 37 -10.48 7.77 7.39
CA ASP A 37 -10.50 6.87 6.22
C ASP A 37 -9.51 7.33 5.13
N LEU A 38 -9.46 8.63 4.85
CA LEU A 38 -8.48 9.20 3.92
C LEU A 38 -7.04 9.01 4.39
N THR A 39 -6.81 9.14 5.70
CA THR A 39 -5.48 8.96 6.30
C THR A 39 -5.05 7.51 6.20
N LEU A 40 -5.93 6.56 6.54
CA LEU A 40 -5.67 5.12 6.42
C LEU A 40 -5.37 4.71 4.97
N SER A 41 -6.13 5.21 4.00
CA SER A 41 -5.87 4.93 2.58
C SER A 41 -4.51 5.46 2.12
N ARG A 42 -4.13 6.68 2.54
CA ARG A 42 -2.81 7.24 2.23
C ARG A 42 -1.68 6.47 2.91
N MET A 43 -1.87 6.03 4.15
CA MET A 43 -0.91 5.20 4.87
C MET A 43 -0.71 3.85 4.17
N ASP A 44 -1.78 3.19 3.73
CA ASP A 44 -1.71 1.92 2.99
C ASP A 44 -0.94 2.08 1.67
N MET A 45 -1.23 3.13 0.89
CA MET A 45 -0.50 3.42 -0.33
C MET A 45 0.99 3.67 -0.06
N SER A 46 1.31 4.45 0.97
CA SER A 46 2.70 4.70 1.36
C SER A 46 3.41 3.42 1.81
N ALA A 47 2.74 2.56 2.58
CA ALA A 47 3.31 1.29 3.02
C ALA A 47 3.61 0.35 1.84
N LYS A 48 2.69 0.25 0.88
CA LYS A 48 2.89 -0.52 -0.37
C LYS A 48 4.08 0.01 -1.16
N LEU A 49 4.23 1.33 -1.28
CA LEU A 49 5.36 1.94 -1.97
C LEU A 49 6.69 1.66 -1.27
N THR A 50 6.74 1.78 0.07
CA THR A 50 7.93 1.45 0.85
C THR A 50 8.33 -0.01 0.69
N LEU A 51 7.37 -0.93 0.73
CA LEU A 51 7.63 -2.36 0.53
C LEU A 51 8.16 -2.66 -0.87
N ALA A 52 7.62 -1.99 -1.90
CA ALA A 52 8.11 -2.11 -3.26
C ALA A 52 9.55 -1.58 -3.39
N ASP A 53 9.85 -0.42 -2.80
CA ASP A 53 11.20 0.17 -2.80
C ASP A 53 12.22 -0.72 -2.07
N GLU A 54 11.90 -1.21 -0.87
CA GLU A 54 12.79 -2.12 -0.14
C GLU A 54 13.04 -3.43 -0.88
N THR A 55 12.00 -3.97 -1.52
CA THR A 55 12.11 -5.20 -2.31
C THR A 55 13.00 -4.99 -3.53
N LEU A 56 12.76 -3.93 -4.30
CA LEU A 56 13.58 -3.58 -5.46
C LEU A 56 15.03 -3.33 -5.04
N LYS A 57 15.25 -2.51 -4.02
CA LYS A 57 16.58 -2.19 -3.50
C LYS A 57 17.33 -3.45 -3.06
N ARG A 58 16.67 -4.34 -2.31
CA ARG A 58 17.25 -5.61 -1.89
C ARG A 58 17.68 -6.44 -3.09
N ASP A 59 16.81 -6.58 -4.08
CA ASP A 59 17.12 -7.41 -5.24
C ASP A 59 18.28 -6.80 -6.06
N PHE A 60 18.30 -5.48 -6.25
CA PHE A 60 19.40 -4.78 -6.91
C PHE A 60 20.74 -4.90 -6.18
N LEU A 61 20.76 -4.75 -4.85
CA LEU A 61 21.97 -4.89 -4.05
C LEU A 61 22.56 -6.30 -4.10
N HIS A 62 21.70 -7.29 -4.33
CA HIS A 62 22.08 -8.70 -4.42
C HIS A 62 22.20 -9.20 -5.87
N ALA A 63 22.12 -8.30 -6.86
CA ALA A 63 22.22 -8.66 -8.27
C ALA A 63 23.64 -9.14 -8.61
N LEU A 64 23.72 -10.23 -9.36
CA LEU A 64 24.97 -10.85 -9.78
C LEU A 64 25.11 -10.83 -11.30
N ASN A 65 26.32 -10.56 -11.78
CA ASN A 65 26.66 -10.68 -13.19
C ASN A 65 26.94 -12.15 -13.56
N ARG A 66 25.90 -12.98 -13.54
CA ARG A 66 25.95 -14.40 -13.91
C ARG A 66 24.85 -14.70 -14.92
N LEU A 67 25.20 -15.44 -15.98
CA LEU A 67 24.23 -15.88 -16.97
C LEU A 67 23.30 -16.93 -16.34
N PRO A 68 21.99 -16.68 -16.26
CA PRO A 68 21.04 -17.68 -15.80
C PRO A 68 20.91 -18.80 -16.84
N ARG A 69 20.39 -19.95 -16.41
CA ARG A 69 20.02 -21.05 -17.29
C ARG A 69 18.50 -21.21 -17.29
N ASP A 70 17.95 -21.47 -18.45
CA ASP A 70 16.54 -21.81 -18.63
C ASP A 70 16.25 -23.25 -18.14
N VAL A 71 14.98 -23.61 -18.01
CA VAL A 71 14.50 -24.95 -17.67
C VAL A 71 15.02 -26.03 -18.63
N ARG A 72 15.38 -25.63 -19.86
CA ARG A 72 15.99 -26.50 -20.88
C ARG A 72 17.50 -26.64 -20.73
N GLY A 73 18.12 -25.94 -19.78
CA GLY A 73 19.57 -25.95 -19.53
C GLY A 73 20.37 -24.96 -20.39
N GLU A 74 19.72 -24.26 -21.33
CA GLU A 74 20.33 -23.26 -22.20
C GLU A 74 20.65 -21.97 -21.43
N PHE A 75 21.77 -21.33 -21.78
CA PHE A 75 22.14 -20.05 -21.18
C PHE A 75 21.37 -18.90 -21.82
N TYR A 76 20.88 -17.98 -20.99
CA TYR A 76 20.40 -16.70 -21.49
C TYR A 76 21.56 -15.89 -22.09
N LYS A 77 21.25 -15.05 -23.08
CA LYS A 77 22.27 -14.19 -23.74
C LYS A 77 22.79 -13.08 -22.82
N HIS A 78 22.01 -12.68 -21.82
CA HIS A 78 22.31 -11.57 -20.94
C HIS A 78 22.03 -11.95 -19.49
N SER A 79 22.89 -11.49 -18.57
CA SER A 79 22.77 -11.72 -17.12
C SER A 79 21.80 -10.74 -16.46
N PHE A 80 21.68 -9.55 -17.05
CA PHE A 80 20.79 -8.46 -16.64
C PHE A 80 20.24 -7.83 -17.91
N TYR A 81 18.93 -7.86 -18.09
CA TYR A 81 18.27 -7.22 -19.24
C TYR A 81 16.89 -6.70 -18.85
N GLY A 82 16.41 -5.72 -19.62
CA GLY A 82 15.06 -5.21 -19.52
C GLY A 82 14.51 -5.00 -20.92
N LEU A 83 13.27 -5.42 -21.14
CA LEU A 83 12.54 -5.18 -22.37
C LEU A 83 11.57 -4.02 -22.17
N ASN A 84 11.16 -3.40 -23.29
CA ASN A 84 10.19 -2.32 -23.22
C ASN A 84 8.81 -2.91 -22.81
N PRO A 85 8.20 -2.46 -21.70
CA PRO A 85 6.91 -2.97 -21.24
C PRO A 85 5.78 -2.78 -22.25
N ARG A 86 5.90 -1.83 -23.19
CA ARG A 86 4.89 -1.60 -24.24
C ARG A 86 4.85 -2.68 -25.33
N LEU A 87 5.84 -3.58 -25.35
CA LEU A 87 6.05 -4.60 -26.38
C LEU A 87 5.95 -6.03 -25.81
N GLU A 88 5.16 -6.22 -24.74
CA GLU A 88 4.96 -7.53 -24.08
C GLU A 88 6.28 -8.17 -23.63
N GLY A 89 7.07 -7.43 -22.85
CA GLY A 89 8.37 -7.89 -22.38
C GLY A 89 8.57 -7.68 -20.88
N ASN A 90 9.35 -8.58 -20.27
CA ASN A 90 9.80 -8.43 -18.89
C ASN A 90 10.53 -7.09 -18.74
N VAL A 91 10.05 -6.24 -17.83
CA VAL A 91 10.63 -4.92 -17.57
C VAL A 91 12.08 -5.05 -17.14
N LEU A 92 12.35 -6.06 -16.32
CA LEU A 92 13.68 -6.30 -15.80
C LEU A 92 13.85 -7.76 -15.40
N ALA A 93 14.95 -8.38 -15.78
CA ALA A 93 15.26 -9.75 -15.44
C ALA A 93 16.74 -9.92 -15.12
N PHE A 94 17.05 -10.54 -13.97
CA PHE A 94 18.42 -10.73 -13.49
C PHE A 94 18.55 -11.83 -12.45
N THR A 95 19.79 -12.26 -12.22
CA THR A 95 20.12 -13.24 -11.18
C THR A 95 20.47 -12.53 -9.88
N VAL A 96 19.91 -12.98 -8.76
CA VAL A 96 20.24 -12.50 -7.41
C VAL A 96 20.81 -13.59 -6.51
N GLN A 97 21.66 -13.19 -5.58
CA GLN A 97 22.05 -14.03 -4.47
C GLN A 97 21.13 -13.79 -3.28
N THR A 98 20.25 -14.74 -3.03
CA THR A 98 19.49 -14.79 -1.79
C THR A 98 20.30 -15.51 -0.73
N GLY A 99 20.24 -15.07 0.52
CA GLY A 99 20.85 -15.81 1.63
C GLY A 99 20.33 -17.25 1.71
N THR A 100 21.03 -18.10 2.44
CA THR A 100 20.57 -19.46 2.74
C THR A 100 19.32 -19.39 3.60
N SER A 101 18.15 -19.62 3.01
CA SER A 101 16.95 -19.89 3.80
C SER A 101 17.11 -21.26 4.43
N LEU A 102 17.06 -21.33 5.77
CA LEU A 102 17.22 -22.58 6.54
C LEU A 102 16.16 -23.64 6.16
N SER A 103 15.08 -23.23 5.49
CA SER A 103 13.91 -24.07 5.18
C SER A 103 13.84 -24.53 3.72
N ASN A 104 14.71 -24.04 2.82
CA ASN A 104 14.56 -24.29 1.39
C ASN A 104 15.82 -25.01 0.84
N LEU A 105 15.64 -26.20 0.27
CA LEU A 105 16.68 -26.97 -0.43
C LEU A 105 17.13 -26.31 -1.76
N ASN A 106 16.61 -25.14 -2.08
CA ASN A 106 16.93 -24.39 -3.27
C ASN A 106 18.26 -23.65 -3.10
N GLY A 107 19.08 -23.62 -4.14
CA GLY A 107 20.37 -22.93 -4.13
C GLY A 107 20.23 -21.45 -3.76
N SER A 108 21.31 -20.86 -3.26
CA SER A 108 21.41 -19.43 -2.88
C SER A 108 21.26 -18.45 -4.05
N LEU A 109 21.05 -18.94 -5.27
CA LEU A 109 20.92 -18.14 -6.49
C LEU A 109 19.49 -18.26 -7.01
N ARG A 110 18.85 -17.13 -7.26
CA ARG A 110 17.52 -17.04 -7.86
C ARG A 110 17.55 -16.18 -9.10
N TYR A 111 16.70 -16.50 -10.06
CA TYR A 111 16.40 -15.66 -11.20
C TYR A 111 15.09 -14.92 -10.90
N ILE A 112 15.09 -13.59 -11.04
CA ILE A 112 13.93 -12.74 -10.75
C ILE A 112 13.56 -11.98 -12.01
N GLU A 113 12.26 -11.91 -12.26
CA GLU A 113 11.67 -11.17 -13.38
C GLU A 113 10.63 -10.20 -12.83
N TYR A 114 10.75 -8.94 -13.22
CA TYR A 114 9.78 -7.88 -12.97
C TYR A 114 8.93 -7.71 -14.22
N VAL A 115 7.63 -7.88 -14.07
CA VAL A 115 6.63 -7.71 -15.12
C VAL A 115 5.71 -6.57 -14.71
N PHE A 116 5.39 -5.71 -15.67
CA PHE A 116 4.34 -4.72 -15.50
C PHE A 116 3.06 -5.30 -16.06
N GLU A 117 2.14 -5.67 -15.17
CA GLU A 117 0.80 -6.13 -15.53
C GLU A 117 -0.16 -4.95 -15.31
N ASP A 118 -0.82 -4.52 -16.39
CA ASP A 118 -1.81 -3.46 -16.29
C ASP A 118 -3.05 -4.04 -15.61
N ASN A 119 -3.34 -3.55 -14.41
CA ASN A 119 -4.44 -4.04 -13.59
C ASN A 119 -5.74 -3.40 -14.10
N SER A 120 -6.22 -3.89 -15.25
CA SER A 120 -7.53 -3.53 -15.83
C SER A 120 -8.68 -4.06 -14.99
#